data_AF-A0A0A1TET1-F1
#
_entry.id   AF-A0A0A1TET1-F1
#
_cell.length_a   1.000
_cell.length_b   1.000
_cell.length_c   1.000
_cell.angle_alpha   90.00
_cell.angle_beta   90.00
_cell.angle_gamma   90.00
#
_symmetry.space_group_name_H-M   'P 1'
#
loop_
_entity.id
_entity.type
_entity.pdbx_description
1 polymer ?
#
loop_
_entity_poly.entity_id
_entity_poly.type
_entity_poly.pdbx_seq_one_letter_code
_entity_poly.pdbx_strand_id
1 'polypeptide(L)'
;MAPPPPKPSPSENAIIIYAELLTNLRQVTVKAVLPSVADSSTEAKVVGGGKTLVVKHGEQVQELQLPARITADGPLPVSRGQSKDLTWRIPIARDELQGGHFVAEQQPLPWTAVDLVAGSHISCRACNTEIVANGSIKEWKDLPSEGWAEMMEFWHCHKPVDHDHAHDHAADEEHLTKRGYGANSAILSRPGTGFIDLMSFMLSGTDCKSLLYLSPLGESFPLSRSVLNPETNVKLLGLCCSQCRAEVGSFNVITASVNLFKWRVICETNKPSSQPSSSECLVAALTSTISRSGSSKSVIIPATQNGNTDDSEKVPMPLHLWVLNNHVVYSSSLHPGVKTAVKILYKDTTLQEANKMADSLNGDVQDIVFPGPAVADAREALIWSTSILPHSERSFQAWSVGLLRRWSP
;
A
#
# COMPACT_ATOMS: atom_id res chain seq x y z
N MET A 1 -6.28 14.19 -15.78
CA MET A 1 -6.83 13.08 -14.98
C MET A 1 -8.34 13.13 -15.16
N ALA A 2 -8.95 12.12 -15.80
CA ALA A 2 -10.41 12.05 -15.79
C ALA A 2 -10.85 11.90 -14.31
N PRO A 3 -11.88 12.62 -13.86
CA PRO A 3 -12.40 12.45 -12.52
C PRO A 3 -12.76 10.97 -12.31
N PRO A 4 -12.60 10.43 -11.09
CA PRO A 4 -13.09 9.09 -10.79
C PRO A 4 -14.56 9.01 -11.21
N PRO A 5 -15.01 7.86 -11.77
CA PRO A 5 -16.40 7.71 -12.16
C PRO A 5 -17.31 8.07 -10.97
N PRO A 6 -18.45 8.75 -11.22
CA PRO A 6 -19.35 9.16 -10.16
C PRO A 6 -19.67 7.95 -9.28
N LYS A 7 -19.51 8.14 -7.96
CA LYS A 7 -19.83 7.11 -6.95
C LYS A 7 -21.25 6.61 -7.24
N PRO A 8 -21.46 5.31 -7.52
CA PRO A 8 -22.83 4.80 -7.58
C PRO A 8 -23.39 4.92 -6.16
N SER A 9 -24.25 5.92 -5.93
CA SER A 9 -25.13 5.91 -4.78
C SER A 9 -25.97 4.65 -4.92
N PRO A 10 -25.95 3.70 -3.97
CA PRO A 10 -26.86 2.58 -4.02
C PRO A 10 -28.26 3.17 -4.08
N SER A 11 -29.06 2.77 -5.07
CA SER A 11 -30.50 3.03 -4.97
C SER A 11 -30.94 2.43 -3.65
N GLU A 12 -31.59 3.21 -2.78
CA GLU A 12 -32.02 2.76 -1.43
C GLU A 12 -32.86 1.47 -1.46
N ASN A 13 -33.33 1.08 -2.65
CA ASN A 13 -34.13 -0.08 -2.93
C ASN A 13 -33.38 -1.26 -3.60
N ALA A 14 -32.04 -1.32 -3.66
CA ALA A 14 -31.33 -2.44 -4.30
C ALA A 14 -30.87 -3.54 -3.33
N ILE A 15 -30.76 -4.77 -3.83
CA ILE A 15 -30.09 -5.88 -3.15
C ILE A 15 -28.57 -5.65 -3.18
N ILE A 16 -27.95 -5.52 -2.01
CA ILE A 16 -26.50 -5.37 -1.89
C ILE A 16 -25.91 -6.68 -1.37
N ILE A 17 -24.88 -7.20 -2.04
CA ILE A 17 -24.23 -8.44 -1.65
C ILE A 17 -22.74 -8.17 -1.45
N TYR A 18 -22.18 -8.67 -0.36
CA TYR A 18 -20.75 -8.73 -0.09
C TYR A 18 -20.39 -10.16 0.29
N ALA A 19 -19.32 -10.69 -0.31
CA ALA A 19 -18.80 -12.01 0.04
C ALA A 19 -17.29 -11.95 0.26
N GLU A 20 -16.82 -12.52 1.36
CA GLU A 20 -15.41 -12.63 1.70
C GLU A 20 -15.00 -14.08 1.96
N LEU A 21 -13.84 -14.45 1.40
CA LEU A 21 -13.17 -15.72 1.67
C LEU A 21 -12.35 -15.58 2.94
N LEU A 22 -12.68 -16.40 3.93
CA LEU A 22 -11.89 -16.58 5.15
C LEU A 22 -11.00 -17.81 4.95
N THR A 23 -9.83 -17.61 4.34
CA THR A 23 -8.91 -18.68 3.92
C THR A 23 -8.58 -19.66 5.06
N ASN A 24 -8.31 -19.15 6.26
CA ASN A 24 -8.00 -19.97 7.44
C ASN A 24 -9.19 -20.82 7.90
N LEU A 25 -10.42 -20.31 7.76
CA LEU A 25 -11.66 -21.02 8.11
C LEU A 25 -12.21 -21.85 6.95
N ARG A 26 -11.59 -21.77 5.76
CA ARG A 26 -11.97 -22.51 4.56
C ARG A 26 -13.46 -22.34 4.21
N GLN A 27 -13.96 -21.11 4.34
CA GLN A 27 -15.35 -20.78 4.08
C GLN A 27 -15.48 -19.41 3.41
N VAL A 28 -16.51 -19.27 2.59
CA VAL A 28 -16.98 -17.97 2.11
C VAL A 28 -18.09 -17.50 3.04
N THR A 29 -17.91 -16.32 3.63
CA THR A 29 -18.99 -15.62 4.33
C THR A 29 -19.66 -14.68 3.34
N VAL A 30 -20.96 -14.86 3.15
CA VAL A 30 -21.79 -14.02 2.30
C VAL A 30 -22.74 -13.24 3.20
N LYS A 31 -22.81 -11.93 2.97
CA LYS A 31 -23.81 -11.04 3.56
C LYS A 31 -24.58 -10.34 2.46
N ALA A 32 -25.90 -10.41 2.52
CA ALA A 32 -26.78 -9.68 1.62
C ALA A 32 -27.72 -8.76 2.42
N VAL A 33 -27.91 -7.55 1.93
CA VAL A 33 -28.85 -6.56 2.47
C VAL A 33 -29.96 -6.40 1.44
N LEU A 34 -31.19 -6.70 1.85
CA LEU A 34 -32.39 -6.55 1.05
C LEU A 34 -33.00 -5.15 1.22
N PRO A 35 -33.76 -4.64 0.24
CA PRO A 35 -34.48 -3.37 0.39
C PRO A 35 -35.60 -3.44 1.45
N SER A 36 -36.25 -4.59 1.59
CA SER A 36 -37.27 -4.88 2.59
C SER A 36 -37.01 -6.19 3.32
N VAL A 37 -37.76 -6.44 4.40
CA VAL A 37 -37.64 -7.68 5.19
C VAL A 37 -37.90 -8.88 4.28
N ALA A 38 -37.11 -9.95 4.45
CA ALA A 38 -37.26 -11.15 3.65
C ALA A 38 -38.68 -11.73 3.74
N ASP A 39 -39.27 -12.07 2.60
CA ASP A 39 -40.66 -12.52 2.49
C ASP A 39 -40.78 -13.74 1.57
N SER A 40 -42.00 -14.05 1.12
CA SER A 40 -42.26 -15.20 0.25
C SER A 40 -41.55 -15.14 -1.11
N SER A 41 -41.22 -13.93 -1.57
CA SER A 41 -40.50 -13.68 -2.83
C SER A 41 -38.98 -13.78 -2.69
N THR A 42 -38.46 -13.86 -1.46
CA THR A 42 -37.03 -13.94 -1.21
C THR A 42 -36.51 -15.36 -1.44
N GLU A 43 -35.56 -15.47 -2.36
CA GLU A 43 -34.84 -16.70 -2.69
C GLU A 43 -33.35 -16.42 -2.83
N ALA A 44 -32.52 -17.34 -2.35
CA ALA A 44 -31.08 -17.30 -2.58
C ALA A 44 -30.63 -18.67 -3.07
N LYS A 45 -29.78 -18.69 -4.09
CA LYS A 45 -29.23 -19.94 -4.62
C LYS A 45 -27.82 -19.72 -5.14
N VAL A 46 -27.04 -20.79 -5.11
CA VAL A 46 -25.73 -20.86 -5.73
C VAL A 46 -25.88 -21.63 -7.03
N VAL A 47 -25.23 -21.15 -8.08
CA VAL A 47 -25.25 -21.73 -9.43
C VAL A 47 -23.84 -21.75 -10.03
N GLY A 48 -23.72 -22.35 -11.21
CA GLY A 48 -22.46 -22.37 -11.96
C GLY A 48 -21.40 -23.23 -11.30
N GLY A 49 -21.81 -24.32 -10.63
CA GLY A 49 -20.89 -25.25 -9.97
C GLY A 49 -20.27 -24.68 -8.70
N GLY A 50 -21.00 -23.83 -7.97
CA GLY A 50 -20.52 -23.23 -6.71
C GLY A 50 -19.79 -21.89 -6.88
N LYS A 51 -19.93 -21.19 -8.01
CA LYS A 51 -19.15 -19.98 -8.33
C LYS A 51 -19.95 -18.67 -8.30
N THR A 52 -21.27 -18.76 -8.46
CA THR A 52 -22.11 -17.57 -8.55
C THR A 52 -23.25 -17.68 -7.56
N LEU A 53 -23.44 -16.64 -6.75
CA LEU A 53 -24.61 -16.47 -5.92
C LEU A 53 -25.65 -15.64 -6.67
N VAL A 54 -26.91 -16.06 -6.60
CA VAL A 54 -28.07 -15.33 -7.10
C VAL A 54 -29.03 -15.11 -5.94
N VAL A 55 -29.35 -13.85 -5.65
CA VAL A 55 -30.36 -13.46 -4.65
C VAL A 55 -31.51 -12.77 -5.38
N LYS A 56 -32.72 -13.24 -5.15
CA LYS A 56 -33.97 -12.66 -5.65
C LYS A 56 -34.79 -12.14 -4.48
N HIS A 57 -35.40 -10.97 -4.65
CA HIS A 57 -36.36 -10.40 -3.71
C HIS A 57 -37.31 -9.45 -4.46
N GLY A 58 -38.61 -9.72 -4.40
CA GLY A 58 -39.61 -9.09 -5.26
C GLY A 58 -39.29 -9.34 -6.74
N GLU A 59 -39.24 -8.26 -7.51
CA GLU A 59 -38.86 -8.27 -8.93
C GLU A 59 -37.35 -8.14 -9.15
N GLN A 60 -36.56 -7.93 -8.09
CA GLN A 60 -35.13 -7.73 -8.19
C GLN A 60 -34.37 -9.05 -8.14
N VAL A 61 -33.34 -9.14 -8.98
CA VAL A 61 -32.37 -10.22 -8.99
C VAL A 61 -30.98 -9.61 -8.98
N GLN A 62 -30.15 -10.03 -8.03
CA GLN A 62 -28.76 -9.63 -7.94
C GLN A 62 -27.86 -10.85 -7.98
N GLU A 63 -26.87 -10.82 -8.86
CA GLU A 63 -25.85 -11.85 -8.98
C GLU A 63 -24.51 -11.37 -8.42
N LEU A 64 -23.73 -12.29 -7.88
CA LEU A 64 -22.38 -12.05 -7.41
C LEU A 64 -21.48 -13.25 -7.70
N GLN A 65 -20.36 -13.01 -8.38
CA GLN A 65 -19.28 -14.00 -8.47
C GLN A 65 -18.63 -14.16 -7.09
N LEU A 66 -18.62 -15.39 -6.57
CA LEU A 66 -18.05 -15.70 -5.27
C LEU A 66 -16.51 -15.65 -5.29
N PRO A 67 -15.85 -15.28 -4.17
CA PRO A 67 -14.40 -15.17 -4.09
C PRO A 67 -13.66 -16.51 -4.11
N ALA A 68 -14.38 -17.62 -3.97
CA ALA A 68 -13.88 -18.99 -4.15
C ALA A 68 -15.05 -19.91 -4.50
N ARG A 69 -14.75 -21.05 -5.13
CA ARG A 69 -15.75 -22.09 -5.37
C ARG A 69 -16.19 -22.73 -4.05
N ILE A 70 -17.50 -22.83 -3.83
CA ILE A 70 -18.10 -23.44 -2.63
C ILE A 70 -18.62 -24.86 -2.90
N THR A 71 -18.81 -25.63 -1.83
CA THR A 71 -19.34 -27.02 -1.90
C THR A 71 -20.81 -27.08 -2.28
N ALA A 72 -21.58 -26.03 -1.98
CA ALA A 72 -23.01 -25.98 -2.24
C ALA A 72 -23.29 -25.52 -3.68
N ASP A 73 -24.18 -26.23 -4.36
CA ASP A 73 -24.78 -25.84 -5.63
C ASP A 73 -26.29 -26.08 -5.50
N GLY A 74 -27.11 -25.02 -5.63
CA GLY A 74 -28.54 -25.07 -5.33
C GLY A 74 -29.01 -24.05 -4.28
N PRO A 75 -30.22 -24.24 -3.71
CA PRO A 75 -30.86 -23.24 -2.85
C PRO A 75 -30.15 -23.07 -1.50
N LEU A 76 -30.08 -21.82 -1.02
CA LEU A 76 -29.61 -21.46 0.31
C LEU A 76 -30.79 -21.13 1.24
N PRO A 77 -30.69 -21.44 2.55
CA PRO A 77 -31.75 -21.16 3.51
C PRO A 77 -31.97 -19.65 3.68
N VAL A 78 -33.22 -19.21 3.75
CA VAL A 78 -33.61 -17.81 3.96
C VAL A 78 -34.54 -17.71 5.17
N SER A 79 -34.14 -16.97 6.20
CA SER A 79 -34.98 -16.68 7.37
C SER A 79 -35.95 -15.54 7.07
N ARG A 80 -37.20 -15.89 6.76
CA ARG A 80 -38.27 -14.94 6.38
C ARG A 80 -38.85 -14.23 7.61
N GLY A 81 -39.24 -12.96 7.44
CA GLY A 81 -39.95 -12.15 8.43
C GLY A 81 -39.10 -11.60 9.58
N GLN A 82 -37.79 -11.84 9.60
CA GLN A 82 -36.93 -11.48 10.73
C GLN A 82 -36.05 -10.26 10.48
N SER A 83 -35.47 -10.15 9.28
CA SER A 83 -34.46 -9.13 8.98
C SER A 83 -34.42 -8.78 7.50
N LYS A 84 -33.82 -7.63 7.19
CA LYS A 84 -33.35 -7.26 5.85
C LYS A 84 -31.97 -7.86 5.55
N ASP A 85 -31.22 -8.23 6.58
CA ASP A 85 -29.88 -8.81 6.46
C ASP A 85 -29.96 -10.34 6.39
N LEU A 86 -29.33 -10.90 5.37
CA LEU A 86 -29.11 -12.33 5.20
C LEU A 86 -27.61 -12.62 5.36
N THR A 87 -27.27 -13.72 6.04
CA THR A 87 -25.88 -14.15 6.22
C THR A 87 -25.75 -15.65 6.01
N TRP A 88 -24.81 -16.05 5.17
CA TRP A 88 -24.45 -17.44 4.94
C TRP A 88 -22.95 -17.64 5.19
N ARG A 89 -22.61 -18.78 5.79
CA ARG A 89 -21.23 -19.25 5.90
C ARG A 89 -21.15 -20.59 5.21
N ILE A 90 -20.48 -20.62 4.06
CA ILE A 90 -20.52 -21.77 3.15
C ILE A 90 -19.10 -22.31 3.00
N PRO A 91 -18.84 -23.60 3.29
CA PRO A 91 -17.53 -24.20 3.10
C PRO A 91 -17.05 -24.14 1.64
N ILE A 92 -15.75 -23.94 1.44
CA ILE A 92 -15.14 -23.99 0.10
C ILE A 92 -15.01 -25.43 -0.40
N ALA A 93 -15.04 -25.61 -1.72
CA ALA A 93 -14.87 -26.91 -2.35
C ALA A 93 -13.47 -27.50 -2.09
N ARG A 94 -13.36 -28.83 -2.09
CA ARG A 94 -12.10 -29.51 -1.70
C ARG A 94 -10.95 -29.28 -2.67
N ASP A 95 -11.26 -29.05 -3.94
CA ASP A 95 -10.30 -28.72 -5.00
C ASP A 95 -9.67 -27.33 -4.78
N GLU A 96 -10.44 -26.36 -4.27
CA GLU A 96 -9.92 -25.03 -3.89
C GLU A 96 -8.93 -25.09 -2.70
N LEU A 97 -8.97 -26.14 -1.88
CA LEU A 97 -8.02 -26.31 -0.78
C LEU A 97 -6.58 -26.58 -1.24
N GLN A 98 -6.37 -26.91 -2.51
CA GLN A 98 -5.05 -27.08 -3.09
C GLN A 98 -4.42 -25.75 -3.53
N GLY A 99 -5.20 -24.67 -3.58
CA GLY A 99 -4.67 -23.32 -3.65
C GLY A 99 -3.86 -23.05 -2.38
N GLY A 100 -2.56 -22.83 -2.54
CA GLY A 100 -1.60 -22.78 -1.43
C GLY A 100 -2.04 -21.88 -0.27
N HIS A 101 -1.52 -22.17 0.92
CA HIS A 101 -1.70 -21.30 2.08
C HIS A 101 -1.21 -19.89 1.76
N PHE A 102 -1.91 -18.88 2.27
CA PHE A 102 -1.44 -17.51 2.17
C PHE A 102 -0.07 -17.39 2.87
N VAL A 103 0.96 -17.06 2.09
CA VAL A 103 2.31 -16.74 2.57
C VAL A 103 2.56 -15.28 2.23
N ALA A 104 2.77 -14.45 3.25
CA ALA A 104 2.88 -12.99 3.09
C ALA A 104 4.09 -12.59 2.22
N GLU A 105 5.18 -13.34 2.33
CA GLU A 105 6.46 -13.12 1.64
C GLU A 105 6.40 -13.48 0.14
N GLN A 106 5.41 -14.28 -0.27
CA GLN A 106 5.22 -14.71 -1.67
C GLN A 106 4.19 -13.86 -2.42
N GLN A 107 3.75 -12.76 -1.80
CA GLN A 107 2.73 -11.90 -2.38
C GLN A 107 3.37 -10.94 -3.37
N PRO A 108 2.71 -10.66 -4.51
CA PRO A 108 3.27 -9.77 -5.51
C PRO A 108 3.44 -8.37 -4.94
N LEU A 109 4.60 -7.78 -5.19
CA LEU A 109 4.92 -6.41 -4.79
C LEU A 109 4.71 -5.45 -5.97
N PRO A 110 4.31 -4.20 -5.73
CA PRO A 110 4.15 -3.22 -6.78
C PRO A 110 5.50 -2.90 -7.43
N TRP A 111 5.80 -3.61 -8.51
CA TRP A 111 7.05 -3.59 -9.28
C TRP A 111 8.32 -3.87 -8.48
N THR A 112 9.08 -4.85 -8.93
CA THR A 112 10.42 -5.21 -8.48
C THR A 112 11.43 -5.01 -9.59
N ALA A 113 12.73 -5.16 -9.33
CA ALA A 113 13.77 -5.02 -10.34
C ALA A 113 13.56 -5.94 -11.55
N VAL A 114 13.05 -7.15 -11.33
CA VAL A 114 12.78 -8.12 -12.39
C VAL A 114 11.57 -7.76 -13.25
N ASP A 115 10.71 -6.85 -12.77
CA ASP A 115 9.53 -6.41 -13.51
C ASP A 115 9.86 -5.33 -14.53
N LEU A 116 10.97 -4.61 -14.39
CA LEU A 116 11.29 -3.41 -15.19
C LEU A 116 12.22 -3.70 -16.37
N VAL A 117 12.00 -2.97 -17.46
CA VAL A 117 12.86 -3.03 -18.64
C VAL A 117 14.10 -2.17 -18.39
N ALA A 118 15.29 -2.78 -18.48
CA ALA A 118 16.56 -2.07 -18.43
C ALA A 118 16.70 -1.11 -19.62
N GLY A 119 17.19 0.10 -19.36
CA GLY A 119 17.31 1.17 -20.36
C GLY A 119 16.04 1.98 -20.57
N SER A 120 14.88 1.57 -20.02
CA SER A 120 13.64 2.31 -20.23
C SER A 120 13.68 3.74 -19.68
N HIS A 121 12.98 4.65 -20.35
CA HIS A 121 12.81 6.02 -19.89
C HIS A 121 11.77 6.09 -18.76
N ILE A 122 11.89 7.10 -17.89
CA ILE A 122 10.90 7.38 -16.85
C ILE A 122 10.28 8.74 -17.13
N SER A 123 8.95 8.81 -17.13
CA SER A 123 8.22 10.06 -17.38
C SER A 123 7.22 10.39 -16.27
N CYS A 124 6.92 11.68 -16.12
CA CYS A 124 5.90 12.14 -15.19
C CYS A 124 4.53 11.60 -15.61
N ARG A 125 3.82 10.90 -14.72
CA ARG A 125 2.50 10.33 -15.03
C ARG A 125 1.43 11.37 -15.37
N ALA A 126 1.60 12.61 -14.90
CA ALA A 126 0.60 13.66 -15.08
C ALA A 126 0.69 14.36 -16.45
N CYS A 127 1.88 14.45 -17.04
CA CYS A 127 2.11 15.23 -18.27
C CYS A 127 3.06 14.56 -19.29
N ASN A 128 3.55 13.36 -19.00
CA ASN A 128 4.51 12.61 -19.80
C ASN A 128 5.86 13.29 -20.05
N THR A 129 6.18 14.37 -19.32
CA THR A 129 7.53 14.96 -19.37
C THR A 129 8.57 13.93 -18.94
N GLU A 130 9.58 13.74 -19.77
CA GLU A 130 10.69 12.82 -19.50
C GLU A 130 11.53 13.32 -18.32
N ILE A 131 11.63 12.48 -17.29
CA ILE A 131 12.43 12.70 -16.07
C ILE A 131 13.76 11.97 -16.19
N VAL A 132 13.76 10.76 -16.75
CA VAL A 132 14.97 9.95 -17.00
C VAL A 132 14.97 9.56 -18.46
N ALA A 133 16.07 9.85 -19.15
CA ALA A 133 16.20 9.57 -20.58
C ALA A 133 16.37 8.07 -20.86
N ASN A 134 15.96 7.65 -22.05
CA ASN A 134 16.23 6.30 -22.53
C ASN A 134 17.74 5.99 -22.51
N GLY A 135 18.11 4.81 -22.02
CA GLY A 135 19.48 4.35 -21.87
C GLY A 135 20.22 4.87 -20.64
N SER A 136 19.64 5.78 -19.85
CA SER A 136 20.26 6.28 -18.63
C SER A 136 20.43 5.16 -17.59
N ILE A 137 19.34 4.45 -17.25
CA ILE A 137 19.36 3.38 -16.25
C ILE A 137 19.63 2.04 -16.92
N LYS A 138 20.82 1.48 -16.70
CA LYS A 138 21.32 0.26 -17.35
C LYS A 138 20.95 -1.01 -16.60
N GLU A 139 20.77 -0.90 -15.29
CA GLU A 139 20.40 -2.02 -14.44
C GLU A 139 19.45 -1.56 -13.32
N TRP A 140 18.55 -2.47 -12.94
CA TRP A 140 17.62 -2.31 -11.83
C TRP A 140 18.00 -3.28 -10.71
N LYS A 141 17.94 -2.80 -9.47
CA LYS A 141 18.23 -3.60 -8.26
C LYS A 141 17.19 -3.32 -7.19
N ASP A 142 16.65 -4.37 -6.58
CA ASP A 142 15.79 -4.19 -5.41
C ASP A 142 16.65 -3.76 -4.23
N LEU A 143 16.18 -2.76 -3.48
CA LEU A 143 16.76 -2.42 -2.19
C LEU A 143 16.46 -3.54 -1.19
N PRO A 144 17.40 -3.84 -0.29
CA PRO A 144 17.09 -4.67 0.86
C PRO A 144 15.99 -4.00 1.67
N SER A 145 15.24 -4.80 2.43
CA SER A 145 14.21 -4.29 3.33
C SER A 145 14.76 -3.17 4.23
N GLU A 146 13.99 -2.11 4.42
CA GLU A 146 14.31 -1.04 5.37
C GLU A 146 14.67 -1.62 6.75
N GLY A 147 15.72 -1.09 7.40
CA GLY A 147 16.24 -1.62 8.66
C GLY A 147 17.08 -2.90 8.54
N TRP A 148 17.38 -3.40 7.33
CA TRP A 148 18.27 -4.56 7.16
C TRP A 148 19.66 -4.33 7.76
N ALA A 149 20.21 -3.11 7.62
CA ALA A 149 21.50 -2.75 8.18
C ALA A 149 21.50 -2.80 9.72
N GLU A 150 20.41 -2.39 10.36
CA GLU A 150 20.22 -2.49 11.82
C GLU A 150 20.05 -3.96 12.24
N MET A 151 19.32 -4.75 11.44
CA MET A 151 19.15 -6.19 11.68
C MET A 151 20.48 -6.96 11.61
N MET A 152 21.41 -6.51 10.77
CA MET A 152 22.76 -7.07 10.69
C MET A 152 23.58 -6.83 11.98
N GLU A 153 23.33 -5.77 12.76
CA GLU A 153 24.01 -5.55 14.04
C GLU A 153 23.58 -6.58 15.10
N PHE A 154 22.31 -6.99 15.09
CA PHE A 154 21.79 -7.98 16.03
C PHE A 154 22.22 -9.42 15.73
N TRP A 155 22.75 -9.68 14.53
CA TRP A 155 23.19 -11.02 14.12
C TRP A 155 24.63 -11.32 14.56
N HIS A 156 25.41 -10.29 14.88
CA HIS A 156 26.77 -10.47 15.39
C HIS A 156 26.75 -10.53 16.92
N CYS A 157 26.84 -11.74 17.49
CA CYS A 157 26.97 -11.90 18.95
C CYS A 157 28.24 -11.23 19.51
N HIS A 158 29.26 -11.02 18.66
CA HIS A 158 30.39 -10.13 18.89
C HIS A 158 30.70 -9.42 17.58
N LYS A 159 30.99 -8.11 17.63
CA LYS A 159 31.69 -7.44 16.52
C LYS A 159 32.96 -8.25 16.26
N PRO A 160 33.33 -8.60 15.01
CA PRO A 160 34.54 -9.37 14.74
C PRO A 160 35.70 -8.72 15.48
N VAL A 161 36.22 -9.41 16.50
CA VAL A 161 37.38 -8.95 17.27
C VAL A 161 38.58 -9.54 16.57
N ASP A 162 39.47 -8.70 16.08
CA ASP A 162 40.75 -9.12 15.52
C ASP A 162 41.58 -9.79 16.63
N HIS A 163 41.50 -11.12 16.71
CA HIS A 163 42.58 -11.91 17.25
C HIS A 163 43.52 -12.23 16.10
N ASP A 164 44.34 -11.25 15.73
CA ASP A 164 45.80 -11.38 15.73
C ASP A 164 46.46 -10.36 14.79
N HIS A 165 47.52 -9.76 15.34
CA HIS A 165 48.50 -8.88 14.72
C HIS A 165 48.13 -7.40 14.63
N ALA A 166 48.58 -6.68 15.66
CA ALA A 166 48.88 -5.27 15.62
C ALA A 166 49.66 -4.93 14.34
N HIS A 167 49.00 -4.27 13.38
CA HIS A 167 49.46 -3.17 12.53
C HIS A 167 48.31 -2.81 11.56
N ASP A 168 47.92 -1.53 11.50
CA ASP A 168 46.98 -0.90 10.54
C ASP A 168 45.44 -0.99 10.77
N HIS A 169 44.96 -0.50 11.91
CA HIS A 169 43.52 -0.36 12.22
C HIS A 169 42.74 0.78 11.52
N ALA A 170 43.22 1.30 10.38
CA ALA A 170 42.47 2.30 9.59
C ALA A 170 41.93 1.75 8.26
N ALA A 171 42.43 0.59 7.79
CA ALA A 171 42.11 0.06 6.48
C ALA A 171 40.89 -0.89 6.47
N ASP A 172 40.58 -1.55 7.58
CA ASP A 172 39.57 -2.63 7.60
C ASP A 172 38.13 -2.20 7.88
N GLU A 173 37.88 -1.10 8.62
CA GLU A 173 36.55 -0.48 8.65
C GLU A 173 36.15 0.02 7.25
N GLU A 174 37.12 0.53 6.49
CA GLU A 174 36.94 0.92 5.09
C GLU A 174 36.63 -0.32 4.21
N HIS A 175 37.17 -1.49 4.53
CA HIS A 175 37.01 -2.71 3.74
C HIS A 175 35.65 -3.39 3.95
N LEU A 176 35.11 -3.38 5.18
CA LEU A 176 33.76 -3.88 5.49
C LEU A 176 32.65 -2.92 5.01
N THR A 177 32.88 -1.61 5.11
CA THR A 177 31.99 -0.59 4.53
C THR A 177 32.00 -0.61 3.01
N LYS A 178 33.16 -0.85 2.36
CA LYS A 178 33.28 -1.07 0.91
C LYS A 178 32.52 -2.29 0.39
N ARG A 179 32.27 -3.30 1.24
CA ARG A 179 31.45 -4.47 0.91
C ARG A 179 29.97 -4.34 1.30
N GLY A 180 29.55 -3.24 1.93
CA GLY A 180 28.15 -2.98 2.29
C GLY A 180 27.64 -3.75 3.52
N TYR A 181 28.54 -4.16 4.42
CA TYR A 181 28.19 -4.97 5.61
C TYR A 181 28.28 -4.22 6.94
N GLY A 182 28.56 -2.91 6.93
CA GLY A 182 28.55 -2.09 8.15
C GLY A 182 27.18 -1.48 8.39
N ALA A 183 26.77 -1.31 9.65
CA ALA A 183 25.55 -0.58 10.00
C ALA A 183 25.51 0.87 9.48
N ASN A 184 26.69 1.44 9.22
CA ASN A 184 26.87 2.76 8.59
C ASN A 184 26.97 2.69 7.06
N SER A 185 26.83 1.53 6.43
CA SER A 185 26.89 1.40 4.97
C SER A 185 25.53 1.76 4.35
N ALA A 186 25.31 3.06 4.15
CA ALA A 186 24.17 3.54 3.40
C ALA A 186 24.30 3.11 1.93
N ILE A 187 23.23 2.55 1.35
CA ILE A 187 23.19 2.29 -0.09
C ILE A 187 23.11 3.63 -0.81
N LEU A 188 24.16 3.98 -1.53
CA LEU A 188 24.25 5.22 -2.28
C LEU A 188 23.78 5.01 -3.72
N SER A 189 23.05 6.00 -4.24
CA SER A 189 22.68 6.05 -5.65
C SER A 189 23.93 6.13 -6.54
N ARG A 190 23.89 5.48 -7.71
CA ARG A 190 25.00 5.46 -8.67
C ARG A 190 24.48 5.78 -10.07
N PRO A 191 25.19 6.60 -10.87
CA PRO A 191 24.80 6.87 -12.24
C PRO A 191 24.58 5.57 -13.03
N GLY A 192 23.43 5.47 -13.66
CA GLY A 192 23.01 4.34 -14.47
C GLY A 192 22.58 3.07 -13.74
N THR A 193 22.46 3.11 -12.40
CA THR A 193 21.84 2.04 -11.60
C THR A 193 20.61 2.58 -10.90
N GLY A 194 19.45 1.96 -11.16
CA GLY A 194 18.21 2.28 -10.48
C GLY A 194 17.94 1.30 -9.35
N PHE A 195 17.72 1.83 -8.15
CA PHE A 195 17.35 1.03 -6.98
C PHE A 195 15.83 1.10 -6.75
N ILE A 196 15.20 0.01 -6.35
CA ILE A 196 13.74 -0.08 -6.21
C ILE A 196 13.39 -0.46 -4.77
N ASP A 197 12.58 0.36 -4.14
CA ASP A 197 11.91 0.06 -2.86
C ASP A 197 10.40 -0.14 -3.11
N LEU A 198 9.65 -0.64 -2.13
CA LEU A 198 8.20 -0.80 -2.10
C LEU A 198 7.43 0.42 -2.61
N MET A 199 7.94 1.64 -2.39
CA MET A 199 7.24 2.88 -2.74
C MET A 199 7.87 3.67 -3.89
N SER A 200 9.17 3.51 -4.13
CA SER A 200 9.91 4.45 -4.98
C SER A 200 11.07 3.84 -5.78
N PHE A 201 11.54 4.60 -6.76
CA PHE A 201 12.81 4.41 -7.47
C PHE A 201 13.85 5.35 -6.88
N MET A 202 14.92 4.82 -6.30
CA MET A 202 16.08 5.60 -5.85
C MET A 202 17.13 5.68 -6.97
N LEU A 203 17.38 6.89 -7.45
CA LEU A 203 18.19 7.19 -8.64
C LEU A 203 19.27 8.24 -8.33
N SER A 204 20.32 8.27 -9.16
CA SER A 204 21.27 9.39 -9.13
C SER A 204 20.61 10.65 -9.67
N GLY A 205 20.87 11.79 -9.02
CA GLY A 205 20.44 13.09 -9.55
C GLY A 205 20.99 13.40 -10.95
N THR A 206 22.13 12.81 -11.34
CA THR A 206 22.72 13.00 -12.67
C THR A 206 21.98 12.28 -13.80
N ASP A 207 21.22 11.23 -13.47
CA ASP A 207 20.37 10.51 -14.43
C ASP A 207 19.00 11.18 -14.60
N CYS A 208 18.70 12.17 -13.76
CA CYS A 208 17.41 12.82 -13.69
C CYS A 208 17.47 14.23 -14.30
N LYS A 209 16.41 14.60 -15.01
CA LYS A 209 16.18 15.94 -15.58
C LYS A 209 14.74 16.36 -15.34
N SER A 210 14.42 17.61 -15.67
CA SER A 210 13.03 18.13 -15.61
C SER A 210 12.40 18.04 -14.21
N LEU A 211 13.22 18.21 -13.17
CA LEU A 211 12.81 18.20 -11.76
C LEU A 211 12.98 19.59 -11.14
N LEU A 212 12.08 19.90 -10.21
CA LEU A 212 12.18 21.04 -9.30
C LEU A 212 12.20 20.54 -7.86
N TYR A 213 13.06 21.12 -7.04
CA TYR A 213 13.22 20.86 -5.62
C TYR A 213 12.36 21.84 -4.83
N LEU A 214 11.47 21.31 -4.00
CA LEU A 214 10.60 22.10 -3.16
C LEU A 214 11.31 22.51 -1.87
N SER A 215 11.31 23.81 -1.62
CA SER A 215 11.68 24.43 -0.36
C SER A 215 10.59 24.19 0.69
N PRO A 216 10.96 24.11 1.99
CA PRO A 216 10.02 24.22 3.09
C PRO A 216 9.00 25.35 2.89
N LEU A 217 9.42 26.50 2.36
CA LEU A 217 8.57 27.68 2.14
C LEU A 217 7.61 27.56 0.93
N GLY A 218 7.56 26.40 0.26
CA GLY A 218 6.68 26.17 -0.90
C GLY A 218 7.23 26.69 -2.23
N GLU A 219 8.42 27.30 -2.22
CA GLU A 219 9.12 27.72 -3.44
C GLU A 219 9.80 26.52 -4.13
N SER A 220 9.89 26.55 -5.46
CA SER A 220 10.46 25.45 -6.25
C SER A 220 11.71 25.90 -7.01
N PHE A 221 12.80 25.15 -6.90
CA PHE A 221 14.10 25.51 -7.48
C PHE A 221 14.64 24.43 -8.43
N PRO A 222 15.40 24.77 -9.47
CA PRO A 222 15.95 23.79 -10.42
C PRO A 222 17.12 22.98 -9.84
N LEU A 223 17.72 23.41 -8.73
CA LEU A 223 18.88 22.77 -8.12
C LEU A 223 18.65 22.55 -6.63
N SER A 224 19.02 21.38 -6.12
CA SER A 224 18.90 21.05 -4.69
C SER A 224 19.66 22.02 -3.79
N ARG A 225 20.88 22.42 -4.19
CA ARG A 225 21.72 23.40 -3.46
C ARG A 225 21.06 24.77 -3.28
N SER A 226 20.07 25.11 -4.10
CA SER A 226 19.33 26.37 -3.97
C SER A 226 18.30 26.33 -2.85
N VAL A 227 17.95 25.15 -2.38
CA VAL A 227 17.01 24.92 -1.27
C VAL A 227 17.73 24.65 0.05
N LEU A 228 18.87 23.96 -0.02
CA LEU A 228 19.63 23.56 1.16
C LEU A 228 20.35 24.77 1.78
N ASN A 229 19.78 25.31 2.85
CA ASN A 229 20.47 26.25 3.74
C ASN A 229 21.22 25.46 4.83
N PRO A 230 22.52 25.73 5.10
CA PRO A 230 23.26 25.11 6.19
C PRO A 230 22.56 25.13 7.56
N GLU A 231 21.68 26.10 7.81
CA GLU A 231 20.94 26.25 9.07
C GLU A 231 19.69 25.36 9.17
N THR A 232 19.25 24.76 8.06
CA THR A 232 18.02 23.96 7.99
C THR A 232 18.32 22.46 8.07
N ASN A 233 17.86 21.80 9.14
CA ASN A 233 18.04 20.35 9.35
C ASN A 233 17.01 19.54 8.54
N VAL A 234 17.02 19.70 7.21
CA VAL A 234 16.07 19.05 6.30
C VAL A 234 16.68 17.77 5.75
N LYS A 235 16.06 16.63 6.06
CA LYS A 235 16.50 15.30 5.57
C LYS A 235 15.94 14.96 4.19
N LEU A 236 14.75 15.45 3.88
CA LEU A 236 14.02 15.15 2.64
C LEU A 236 13.43 16.43 2.05
N LEU A 237 13.61 16.63 0.75
CA LEU A 237 12.96 17.70 -0.02
C LEU A 237 11.91 17.10 -0.95
N GLY A 238 10.79 17.78 -1.14
CA GLY A 238 9.82 17.37 -2.16
C GLY A 238 10.38 17.56 -3.58
N LEU A 239 9.96 16.72 -4.52
CA LEU A 239 10.30 16.84 -5.94
C LEU A 239 9.04 17.00 -6.78
N CYS A 240 9.06 17.99 -7.68
CA CYS A 240 8.02 18.23 -8.66
C CYS A 240 8.54 18.10 -10.09
N CYS A 241 7.65 17.74 -11.01
CA CYS A 241 7.91 17.87 -12.43
C CYS A 241 8.05 19.34 -12.82
N SER A 242 9.10 19.71 -13.55
CA SER A 242 9.34 21.09 -13.98
C SER A 242 8.28 21.64 -14.93
N GLN A 243 7.52 20.77 -15.61
CA GLN A 243 6.50 21.16 -16.58
C GLN A 243 5.13 21.40 -15.95
N CYS A 244 4.58 20.39 -15.25
CA CYS A 244 3.22 20.46 -14.70
C CYS A 244 3.18 20.74 -13.21
N ARG A 245 4.34 20.83 -12.54
CA ARG A 245 4.50 21.02 -11.09
C ARG A 245 3.87 19.91 -10.22
N ALA A 246 3.41 18.82 -10.82
CA ALA A 246 2.94 17.66 -10.05
C ALA A 246 4.10 17.09 -9.23
N GLU A 247 3.83 16.79 -7.96
CA GLU A 247 4.78 16.09 -7.09
C GLU A 247 5.04 14.68 -7.63
N VAL A 248 6.32 14.35 -7.82
CA VAL A 248 6.77 13.08 -8.39
C VAL A 248 7.60 12.26 -7.43
N GLY A 249 8.08 12.84 -6.32
CA GLY A 249 9.03 12.16 -5.46
C GLY A 249 9.58 13.00 -4.32
N SER A 250 10.66 12.53 -3.73
CA SER A 250 11.46 13.24 -2.74
C SER A 250 12.95 13.13 -3.04
N PHE A 251 13.73 14.12 -2.61
CA PHE A 251 15.18 14.08 -2.65
C PHE A 251 15.71 13.85 -1.24
N ASN A 252 16.46 12.77 -1.04
CA ASN A 252 17.12 12.47 0.22
C ASN A 252 18.45 13.22 0.27
N VAL A 253 18.56 14.15 1.22
CA VAL A 253 19.73 15.03 1.37
C VAL A 253 20.94 14.24 1.87
N ILE A 254 20.73 13.24 2.72
CA ILE A 254 21.79 12.44 3.33
C ILE A 254 22.47 11.55 2.28
N THR A 255 21.68 10.86 1.45
CA THR A 255 22.21 9.96 0.41
C THR A 255 22.38 10.62 -0.95
N ALA A 256 22.07 11.93 -1.05
CA ALA A 256 22.05 12.71 -2.27
C ALA A 256 21.31 12.01 -3.44
N SER A 257 20.18 11.38 -3.12
CA SER A 257 19.43 10.52 -4.06
C SER A 257 18.05 11.09 -4.41
N VAL A 258 17.64 10.86 -5.65
CA VAL A 258 16.30 11.20 -6.15
C VAL A 258 15.40 9.96 -5.98
N ASN A 259 14.33 10.09 -5.21
CA ASN A 259 13.35 9.02 -4.97
C ASN A 259 12.04 9.35 -5.69
N LEU A 260 11.77 8.70 -6.83
CA LEU A 260 10.53 8.91 -7.59
C LEU A 260 9.46 7.93 -7.14
N PHE A 261 8.28 8.41 -6.76
CA PHE A 261 7.18 7.54 -6.31
C PHE A 261 6.63 6.72 -7.47
N LYS A 262 6.49 5.41 -7.26
CA LYS A 262 6.01 4.47 -8.29
C LYS A 262 4.68 4.91 -8.90
N TRP A 263 3.73 5.36 -8.10
CA TRP A 263 2.41 5.78 -8.58
C TRP A 263 2.39 7.15 -9.29
N ARG A 264 3.50 7.91 -9.29
CA ARG A 264 3.59 9.26 -9.88
C ARG A 264 4.39 9.33 -11.18
N VAL A 265 5.02 8.24 -11.57
CA VAL A 265 5.78 8.14 -12.81
C VAL A 265 5.25 7.00 -13.68
N ILE A 266 5.69 6.97 -14.93
CA ILE A 266 5.49 5.87 -15.86
C ILE A 266 6.86 5.25 -16.10
N CYS A 267 6.94 3.92 -16.03
CA CYS A 267 8.13 3.12 -16.30
C CYS A 267 7.70 1.88 -17.09
N GLU A 268 8.58 1.37 -17.95
CA GLU A 268 8.28 0.22 -18.79
C GLU A 268 8.56 -1.09 -18.04
N THR A 269 7.65 -2.05 -18.17
CA THR A 269 7.73 -3.36 -17.53
C THR A 269 7.94 -4.48 -18.54
N ASN A 270 8.70 -5.52 -18.17
CA ASN A 270 9.02 -6.68 -19.01
C ASN A 270 7.76 -7.45 -19.45
N LYS A 271 6.70 -7.40 -18.64
CA LYS A 271 5.36 -7.88 -18.97
C LYS A 271 4.39 -6.71 -18.87
N PRO A 272 3.40 -6.59 -19.77
CA PRO A 272 2.35 -5.58 -19.63
C PRO A 272 1.73 -5.68 -18.23
N SER A 273 1.88 -4.63 -17.45
CA SER A 273 1.37 -4.54 -16.08
C SER A 273 0.72 -3.19 -15.89
N SER A 274 -0.23 -3.12 -14.96
CA SER A 274 -0.83 -1.84 -14.60
C SER A 274 0.19 -0.93 -13.90
N GLN A 275 -0.16 0.33 -13.67
CA GLN A 275 0.67 1.23 -12.87
C GLN A 275 0.25 1.10 -11.40
N PRO A 276 1.18 0.90 -10.45
CA PRO A 276 0.88 0.91 -9.02
C PRO A 276 0.12 2.16 -8.58
N SER A 277 -0.80 1.98 -7.65
CA SER A 277 -1.42 3.06 -6.88
C SER A 277 -0.66 3.32 -5.56
N SER A 278 -0.86 4.50 -4.98
CA SER A 278 -0.36 4.84 -3.65
C SER A 278 -0.85 3.85 -2.59
N SER A 279 -2.12 3.45 -2.64
CA SER A 279 -2.68 2.47 -1.70
C SER A 279 -2.05 1.08 -1.80
N GLU A 280 -1.73 0.61 -2.99
CA GLU A 280 -1.07 -0.70 -3.19
C GLU A 280 0.37 -0.67 -2.67
N CYS A 281 1.09 0.42 -2.91
CA CYS A 281 2.41 0.65 -2.32
C CYS A 281 2.34 0.75 -0.78
N LEU A 282 1.33 1.44 -0.23
CA LEU A 282 1.12 1.50 1.21
C LEU A 282 0.84 0.12 1.82
N VAL A 283 0.04 -0.71 1.15
CA VAL A 283 -0.23 -2.09 1.59
C VAL A 283 1.03 -2.93 1.57
N ALA A 284 1.88 -2.77 0.55
CA ALA A 284 3.19 -3.44 0.50
C ALA A 284 4.08 -3.00 1.68
N ALA A 285 4.14 -1.68 1.97
CA ALA A 285 4.87 -1.14 3.11
C ALA A 285 4.34 -1.69 4.44
N LEU A 286 3.03 -1.65 4.68
CA LEU A 286 2.39 -2.22 5.87
C LEU A 286 2.71 -3.71 6.05
N THR A 287 2.61 -4.49 4.97
CA THR A 287 2.87 -5.93 5.02
C THR A 287 4.34 -6.20 5.36
N SER A 288 5.27 -5.45 4.74
CA SER A 288 6.69 -5.54 5.07
C SER A 288 6.95 -5.15 6.54
N THR A 289 6.34 -4.07 7.03
CA THR A 289 6.48 -3.63 8.42
C THR A 289 5.97 -4.68 9.40
N ILE A 290 4.85 -5.35 9.10
CA ILE A 290 4.34 -6.48 9.91
C ILE A 290 5.35 -7.63 9.94
N SER A 291 5.88 -8.02 8.77
CA SER A 291 6.85 -9.11 8.68
C SER A 291 8.16 -8.79 9.42
N ARG A 292 8.59 -7.53 9.46
CA ARG A 292 9.83 -7.11 10.14
C ARG A 292 9.66 -6.91 11.65
N SER A 293 8.60 -6.22 12.07
CA SER A 293 8.40 -5.81 13.46
C SER A 293 7.51 -6.76 14.27
N GLY A 294 6.72 -7.61 13.61
CA GLY A 294 5.65 -8.38 14.23
C GLY A 294 4.43 -7.54 14.67
N SER A 295 4.47 -6.21 14.49
CA SER A 295 3.35 -5.34 14.83
C SER A 295 2.35 -5.23 13.68
N SER A 296 1.07 -5.36 14.02
CA SER A 296 -0.06 -5.14 13.10
C SER A 296 -0.59 -3.70 13.13
N LYS A 297 -0.03 -2.83 13.97
CA LYS A 297 -0.47 -1.43 14.08
C LYS A 297 0.60 -0.51 13.52
N SER A 298 0.15 0.50 12.79
CA SER A 298 1.02 1.52 12.24
C SER A 298 0.39 2.90 12.29
N VAL A 299 1.21 3.92 12.43
CA VAL A 299 0.81 5.32 12.19
C VAL A 299 1.43 5.79 10.89
N ILE A 300 0.57 6.20 9.96
CA ILE A 300 1.01 6.75 8.68
C ILE A 300 1.18 8.25 8.87
N ILE A 301 2.44 8.68 8.92
CA ILE A 301 2.82 10.06 9.17
C ILE A 301 3.03 10.73 7.80
N PRO A 302 2.27 11.78 7.48
CA PRO A 302 2.52 12.56 6.27
C PRO A 302 3.94 13.13 6.31
N ALA A 303 4.70 12.92 5.24
CA ALA A 303 5.95 13.63 5.02
C ALA A 303 5.60 15.13 4.96
N THR A 304 5.99 15.89 5.99
CA THR A 304 5.70 17.31 6.07
C THR A 304 6.42 18.02 4.93
N GLN A 305 5.68 18.68 4.04
CA GLN A 305 6.23 19.85 3.38
C GLN A 305 6.28 20.90 4.48
N ASN A 306 7.47 21.24 4.96
CA ASN A 306 7.69 22.17 6.07
C ASN A 306 7.31 23.61 5.69
N GLY A 307 6.07 23.84 5.28
CA GLY A 307 5.47 25.16 5.18
C GLY A 307 4.88 25.49 6.53
N ASN A 308 5.51 26.43 7.24
CA ASN A 308 4.94 27.07 8.41
C ASN A 308 3.80 28.01 7.92
N THR A 309 2.72 27.43 7.43
CA THR A 309 1.48 28.17 7.16
C THR A 309 0.58 27.91 8.34
N ASP A 310 0.26 28.99 9.07
CA ASP A 310 -0.74 29.08 10.15
C ASP A 310 -2.16 28.63 9.71
N ASP A 311 -2.33 28.17 8.46
CA ASP A 311 -3.51 27.46 7.98
C ASP A 311 -3.51 26.01 8.49
N SER A 312 -3.98 25.86 9.72
CA SER A 312 -4.33 24.58 10.36
C SER A 312 -5.31 23.69 9.54
N GLU A 313 -5.83 24.17 8.41
CA GLU A 313 -6.87 23.49 7.61
C GLU A 313 -6.36 22.58 6.48
N LYS A 314 -5.05 22.53 6.15
CA LYS A 314 -4.58 21.78 4.97
C LYS A 314 -3.51 20.72 5.18
N VAL A 315 -3.04 20.49 6.41
CA VAL A 315 -2.10 19.39 6.67
C VAL A 315 -2.90 18.08 6.71
N PRO A 316 -2.60 17.09 5.85
CA PRO A 316 -3.29 15.81 5.91
C PRO A 316 -3.06 15.19 7.29
N MET A 317 -4.14 14.85 7.98
CA MET A 317 -4.05 14.21 9.30
C MET A 317 -3.39 12.84 9.19
N PRO A 318 -2.50 12.47 10.14
CA PRO A 318 -1.99 11.11 10.24
C PRO A 318 -3.12 10.07 10.37
N LEU A 319 -2.86 8.88 9.84
CA LEU A 319 -3.77 7.73 9.95
C LEU A 319 -3.21 6.71 10.95
N HIS A 320 -4.00 6.35 11.95
CA HIS A 320 -3.71 5.18 12.76
C HIS A 320 -4.40 3.97 12.11
N LEU A 321 -3.60 3.00 11.69
CA LEU A 321 -4.04 1.78 11.03
C LEU A 321 -3.75 0.57 11.90
N TRP A 322 -4.67 -0.38 11.92
CA TRP A 322 -4.48 -1.69 12.53
C TRP A 322 -4.95 -2.77 11.57
N VAL A 323 -4.00 -3.54 11.05
CA VAL A 323 -4.23 -4.63 10.11
C VAL A 323 -4.87 -5.82 10.84
N LEU A 324 -6.16 -6.04 10.61
CA LEU A 324 -6.93 -7.14 11.20
C LEU A 324 -6.73 -8.45 10.43
N ASN A 325 -6.73 -8.36 9.11
CA ASN A 325 -6.45 -9.50 8.24
C ASN A 325 -5.58 -9.05 7.07
N ASN A 326 -4.36 -9.60 7.01
CA ASN A 326 -3.38 -9.32 5.97
C ASN A 326 -3.81 -9.85 4.59
N HIS A 327 -4.82 -10.73 4.51
CA HIS A 327 -5.28 -11.28 3.25
C HIS A 327 -6.77 -11.60 3.27
N VAL A 328 -7.52 -10.81 2.52
CA VAL A 328 -8.94 -11.03 2.24
C VAL A 328 -9.14 -11.08 0.73
N VAL A 329 -9.77 -12.15 0.26
CA VAL A 329 -10.32 -12.23 -1.10
C VAL A 329 -11.81 -11.96 -0.99
N TYR A 330 -12.31 -10.94 -1.67
CA TYR A 330 -13.70 -10.51 -1.56
C TYR A 330 -14.32 -10.18 -2.91
N SER A 331 -15.63 -10.09 -2.91
CA SER A 331 -16.46 -9.62 -4.03
C SER A 331 -17.63 -8.82 -3.47
N SER A 332 -18.11 -7.84 -4.23
CA SER A 332 -19.27 -7.02 -3.85
C SER A 332 -20.12 -6.71 -5.07
N SER A 333 -21.44 -6.65 -4.92
CA SER A 333 -22.34 -6.17 -5.97
C SER A 333 -22.15 -4.68 -6.28
N LEU A 334 -21.61 -3.90 -5.33
CA LEU A 334 -21.28 -2.49 -5.52
C LEU A 334 -19.95 -2.27 -6.24
N HIS A 335 -19.09 -3.29 -6.27
CA HIS A 335 -17.80 -3.24 -6.96
C HIS A 335 -17.48 -4.58 -7.62
N PRO A 336 -17.95 -4.81 -8.86
CA PRO A 336 -17.86 -6.10 -9.53
C PRO A 336 -16.44 -6.65 -9.65
N GLY A 337 -16.33 -7.99 -9.65
CA GLY A 337 -15.08 -8.72 -9.75
C GLY A 337 -14.45 -9.07 -8.41
N VAL A 338 -13.79 -10.23 -8.38
CA VAL A 338 -13.07 -10.75 -7.22
C VAL A 338 -11.76 -9.98 -7.03
N LYS A 339 -11.48 -9.56 -5.79
CA LYS A 339 -10.34 -8.71 -5.44
C LYS A 339 -9.66 -9.20 -4.19
N THR A 340 -8.35 -8.94 -4.10
CA THR A 340 -7.55 -9.19 -2.91
C THR A 340 -7.23 -7.87 -2.21
N ALA A 341 -7.35 -7.86 -0.89
CA ALA A 341 -7.14 -6.69 -0.05
C ALA A 341 -6.62 -7.06 1.35
N VAL A 342 -6.25 -6.04 2.11
CA VAL A 342 -6.01 -6.10 3.55
C VAL A 342 -7.21 -5.47 4.25
N LYS A 343 -7.74 -6.13 5.29
CA LYS A 343 -8.82 -5.59 6.15
C LYS A 343 -8.20 -4.82 7.30
N ILE A 344 -8.53 -3.54 7.39
CA ILE A 344 -7.85 -2.56 8.23
C ILE A 344 -8.87 -1.86 9.11
N LEU A 345 -8.57 -1.79 10.40
CA LEU A 345 -9.18 -0.86 11.33
C LEU A 345 -8.46 0.48 11.22
N TYR A 346 -9.19 1.57 11.01
CA TYR A 346 -8.58 2.89 10.82
C TYR A 346 -9.29 3.98 11.60
N LYS A 347 -8.52 5.00 11.97
CA LYS A 347 -9.01 6.26 12.54
C LYS A 347 -8.01 7.38 12.29
N ASP A 348 -8.53 8.60 12.40
CA ASP A 348 -7.71 9.80 12.50
C ASP A 348 -6.97 9.89 13.82
N THR A 349 -5.79 10.50 13.78
CA THR A 349 -5.00 10.82 14.97
C THR A 349 -4.24 12.11 14.76
N THR A 350 -3.90 12.83 15.83
CA THR A 350 -3.03 14.01 15.74
C THR A 350 -1.56 13.60 15.53
N LEU A 351 -0.74 14.50 15.01
CA LEU A 351 0.71 14.27 14.88
C LEU A 351 1.38 14.02 16.23
N GLN A 352 0.96 14.73 17.28
CA GLN A 352 1.48 14.54 18.63
C GLN A 352 1.19 13.14 19.16
N GLU A 353 -0.03 12.64 18.97
CA GLU A 353 -0.41 11.28 19.35
C GLU A 353 0.30 10.23 18.50
N ALA A 354 0.45 10.47 17.19
CA ALA A 354 1.18 9.58 16.29
C ALA A 354 2.63 9.38 16.76
N ASN A 355 3.35 10.48 17.01
CA ASN A 355 4.72 10.44 17.51
C ASN A 355 4.80 9.75 18.87
N LYS A 356 3.88 10.07 19.80
CA LYS A 356 3.82 9.41 21.11
C LYS A 356 3.58 7.90 20.99
N MET A 357 2.79 7.45 20.02
CA MET A 357 2.56 6.02 19.78
C MET A 357 3.81 5.34 19.20
N ALA A 358 4.49 5.98 18.25
CA ALA A 358 5.73 5.48 17.64
C ALA A 358 6.89 5.40 18.66
N ASP A 359 7.02 6.42 19.52
CA ASP A 359 8.07 6.49 20.56
C ASP A 359 7.77 5.63 21.80
N SER A 360 6.64 4.92 21.80
CA SER A 360 6.23 4.07 22.92
C SER A 360 7.24 2.93 23.14
N LEU A 361 7.69 2.77 24.39
CA LEU A 361 8.63 1.71 24.78
C LEU A 361 8.12 0.28 24.51
N ASN A 362 6.80 0.11 24.34
CA ASN A 362 6.20 -1.19 24.06
C ASN A 362 6.39 -1.62 22.58
N GLY A 363 6.75 -0.69 21.68
CA GLY A 363 7.01 -0.97 20.26
C GLY A 363 5.80 -1.51 19.48
N ASP A 364 4.58 -1.41 20.02
CA ASP A 364 3.40 -2.04 19.45
C ASP A 364 2.81 -1.28 18.26
N VAL A 365 3.31 -0.08 17.96
CA VAL A 365 2.90 0.76 16.83
C VAL A 365 4.16 1.19 16.08
N GLN A 366 4.18 0.98 14.77
CA GLN A 366 5.29 1.37 13.91
C GLN A 366 4.94 2.63 13.12
N ASP A 367 5.87 3.55 12.91
CA ASP A 367 5.68 4.69 12.03
C ASP A 367 6.03 4.36 10.57
N ILE A 368 5.26 4.91 9.65
CA ILE A 368 5.55 4.87 8.22
C ILE A 368 5.40 6.29 7.69
N VAL A 369 6.50 6.88 7.24
CA VAL A 369 6.47 8.19 6.58
C VAL A 369 5.96 8.02 5.15
N PHE A 370 4.93 8.76 4.79
CA PHE A 370 4.25 8.61 3.51
C PHE A 370 3.86 9.98 2.92
N PRO A 371 3.83 10.17 1.58
CA PRO A 371 3.51 11.48 1.02
C PRO A 371 2.10 11.94 1.39
N GLY A 372 1.95 13.20 1.81
CA GLY A 372 0.68 13.74 2.30
C GLY A 372 -0.53 13.50 1.38
N PRO A 373 -0.44 13.80 0.07
CA PRO A 373 -1.52 13.46 -0.86
C PRO A 373 -1.85 11.97 -0.91
N ALA A 374 -0.84 11.10 -0.77
CA ALA A 374 -1.01 9.66 -0.78
C ALA A 374 -1.63 9.13 0.53
N VAL A 375 -1.44 9.81 1.66
CA VAL A 375 -2.18 9.55 2.93
C VAL A 375 -3.67 9.89 2.73
N ALA A 376 -3.97 11.00 2.07
CA ALA A 376 -5.35 11.38 1.74
C ALA A 376 -6.00 10.35 0.78
N ASP A 377 -5.28 9.90 -0.26
CA ASP A 377 -5.76 8.83 -1.15
C ASP A 377 -6.10 7.55 -0.37
N ALA A 378 -5.23 7.13 0.55
CA ALA A 378 -5.45 5.93 1.37
C ALA A 378 -6.68 6.08 2.27
N ARG A 379 -6.88 7.26 2.87
CA ARG A 379 -8.07 7.60 3.66
C ARG A 379 -9.34 7.51 2.82
N GLU A 380 -9.33 8.09 1.62
CA GLU A 380 -10.48 8.03 0.72
C GLU A 380 -10.80 6.60 0.29
N ALA A 381 -9.77 5.80 -0.01
CA ALA A 381 -9.92 4.38 -0.34
C ALA A 381 -10.51 3.58 0.84
N LEU A 382 -10.07 3.86 2.07
CA LEU A 382 -10.63 3.28 3.29
C LEU A 382 -12.10 3.67 3.49
N ILE A 383 -12.44 4.96 3.40
CA ILE A 383 -13.83 5.43 3.54
C ILE A 383 -14.73 4.82 2.47
N TRP A 384 -14.26 4.80 1.22
CA TRP A 384 -15.00 4.19 0.13
C TRP A 384 -15.21 2.69 0.36
N SER A 385 -14.18 1.96 0.78
CA SER A 385 -14.30 0.53 1.04
C SER A 385 -15.16 0.21 2.27
N THR A 386 -15.20 1.07 3.28
CA THR A 386 -16.17 0.98 4.39
C THR A 386 -17.60 0.99 3.85
N SER A 387 -17.89 1.78 2.81
CA SER A 387 -19.24 1.87 2.25
C SER A 387 -19.70 0.60 1.54
N ILE A 388 -18.78 -0.22 1.02
CA ILE A 388 -19.11 -1.51 0.39
C ILE A 388 -19.25 -2.66 1.38
N LEU A 389 -18.76 -2.48 2.61
CA LEU A 389 -18.95 -3.46 3.68
C LEU A 389 -20.40 -3.46 4.18
N PRO A 390 -20.91 -4.63 4.61
CA PRO A 390 -22.19 -4.72 5.30
C PRO A 390 -22.24 -3.79 6.51
N HIS A 391 -23.39 -3.19 6.80
CA HIS A 391 -23.53 -2.18 7.87
C HIS A 391 -22.98 -2.65 9.22
N SER A 392 -23.23 -3.92 9.57
CA SER A 392 -22.73 -4.54 10.82
C SER A 392 -21.21 -4.69 10.90
N GLU A 393 -20.48 -4.50 9.80
CA GLU A 393 -19.02 -4.64 9.73
C GLU A 393 -18.30 -3.33 9.45
N ARG A 394 -19.00 -2.19 9.39
CA ARG A 394 -18.37 -0.89 9.07
C ARG A 394 -17.57 -0.31 10.23
N SER A 395 -17.83 -0.78 11.44
CA SER A 395 -17.18 -0.30 12.66
C SER A 395 -16.89 -1.44 13.62
N PHE A 396 -15.79 -1.32 14.37
CA PHE A 396 -15.44 -2.20 15.47
C PHE A 396 -14.99 -1.35 16.66
N GLN A 397 -15.81 -1.29 17.71
CA GLN A 397 -15.63 -0.34 18.81
C GLN A 397 -15.53 1.10 18.29
N ALA A 398 -14.45 1.83 18.62
CA ALA A 398 -14.19 3.19 18.15
C ALA A 398 -13.49 3.26 16.78
N TRP A 399 -13.29 2.13 16.09
CA TRP A 399 -12.58 2.06 14.82
C TRP A 399 -13.55 1.92 13.65
N SER A 400 -13.21 2.58 12.54
CA SER A 400 -13.82 2.27 11.24
C SER A 400 -13.12 1.06 10.62
N VAL A 401 -13.84 0.28 9.82
CA VAL A 401 -13.30 -0.91 9.14
C VAL A 401 -13.30 -0.66 7.64
N GLY A 402 -12.15 -0.78 6.99
CA GLY A 402 -12.00 -0.61 5.54
C GLY A 402 -11.13 -1.69 4.91
N LEU A 403 -11.03 -1.65 3.59
CA LEU A 403 -10.21 -2.54 2.77
C LEU A 403 -9.24 -1.70 1.92
N LEU A 404 -7.94 -2.01 1.99
CA LEU A 404 -6.97 -1.49 1.01
C LEU A 404 -6.55 -2.60 0.06
N ARG A 405 -6.60 -2.32 -1.24
CA ARG A 405 -6.29 -3.31 -2.28
C ARG A 405 -4.82 -3.70 -2.24
N ARG A 406 -4.58 -4.99 -2.47
CA ARG A 406 -3.25 -5.52 -2.73
C ARG A 406 -2.91 -5.36 -4.20
N TRP A 407 -1.63 -5.18 -4.46
CA TRP A 407 -1.09 -5.16 -5.81
C TRP A 407 -1.39 -6.49 -6.53
N SER A 408 -1.73 -6.38 -7.80
CA SER A 408 -1.85 -7.51 -8.72
C SER A 408 -1.22 -7.09 -10.05
N PRO A 409 -0.13 -7.76 -10.48
CA PRO A 409 0.60 -7.39 -11.70
C PRO A 409 -0.23 -7.56 -12.97
#